data_AF-Q4R5X6-F1
#
_entry.id   AF-Q4R5X6-F1
#
_cell.length_a   1.000
_cell.length_b   1.000
_cell.length_c   1.000
_cell.angle_alpha   90.00
_cell.angle_beta   90.00
_cell.angle_gamma   90.00
#
_symmetry.space_group_name_H-M   'P 1'
#
loop_
_entity.id
_entity.type
_entity.pdbx_description
1 polymer ?
#
loop_
_entity_poly.entity_id
_entity_poly.type
_entity_poly.pdbx_seq_one_letter_code
_entity_poly.pdbx_strand_id
1 'polypeptide(L)'
;MNCDYYMEEKVLPPSSLEGKVKETVHNAFWDHLKEQLSATPPDFSCALELLKEIKEILLSLLLPRQNRLRTEIEEVLDTDLLKQEAEHGALKVLYLSKYVSQHDGFAVCTTSR
;
A
#
# COMPACT_ATOMS: atom_id res chain seq x y z
N MET A 1 13.20 18.66 -23.74
CA MET A 1 13.93 17.43 -23.40
C MET A 1 12.92 16.35 -23.11
N ASN A 2 12.97 15.31 -23.92
CA ASN A 2 12.19 14.09 -23.87
C ASN A 2 12.67 13.26 -22.66
N CYS A 3 11.75 12.96 -21.74
CA CYS A 3 11.85 11.82 -20.84
C CYS A 3 10.52 11.08 -20.93
N ASP A 4 10.26 10.52 -22.12
CA ASP A 4 9.23 9.53 -22.34
C ASP A 4 9.64 8.23 -21.63
N TYR A 5 9.43 8.18 -20.32
CA TYR A 5 9.24 6.91 -19.62
C TYR A 5 7.77 6.79 -19.28
N TYR A 6 6.98 6.52 -20.33
CA TYR A 6 5.70 5.87 -20.16
C TYR A 6 6.01 4.46 -19.64
N MET A 7 5.92 4.25 -18.33
CA MET A 7 5.38 2.97 -17.88
C MET A 7 3.92 2.99 -18.30
N GLU A 8 3.71 2.67 -19.58
CA GLU A 8 2.44 2.17 -20.04
C GLU A 8 2.14 0.99 -19.13
N GLU A 9 1.22 1.20 -18.18
CA GLU A 9 0.54 0.12 -17.52
C GLU A 9 -0.15 -0.66 -18.64
N LYS A 10 0.59 -1.59 -19.22
CA LYS A 10 0.04 -2.60 -20.08
C LYS A 10 -0.90 -3.37 -19.19
N VAL A 11 -2.17 -2.98 -19.24
CA VAL A 11 -3.30 -3.81 -18.90
C VAL A 11 -3.25 -4.96 -19.91
N LEU A 12 -2.35 -5.90 -19.64
CA LEU A 12 -2.22 -7.11 -20.41
C LEU A 12 -3.55 -7.86 -20.28
N PRO A 13 -4.07 -8.43 -21.37
CA PRO A 13 -5.28 -9.20 -21.30
C PRO A 13 -5.11 -10.32 -20.26
N PRO A 14 -6.14 -10.60 -19.43
CA PRO A 14 -6.09 -11.60 -18.35
C PRO A 14 -5.80 -13.04 -18.83
N SER A 15 -5.59 -13.23 -20.13
CA SER A 15 -5.25 -14.49 -20.78
C SER A 15 -3.76 -14.69 -21.08
N SER A 16 -2.87 -13.73 -20.76
CA SER A 16 -1.42 -13.92 -20.90
C SER A 16 -0.87 -14.77 -19.74
N LEU A 17 0.06 -15.68 -20.02
CA LEU A 17 0.78 -16.48 -19.02
C LEU A 17 1.37 -15.59 -17.91
N GLU A 18 1.86 -14.41 -18.30
CA GLU A 18 2.44 -13.39 -17.42
C GLU A 18 1.38 -12.76 -16.49
N GLY A 19 0.16 -12.55 -16.98
CA GLY A 19 -0.97 -12.06 -16.19
C GLY A 19 -1.40 -13.08 -15.13
N LYS A 20 -1.46 -14.37 -15.50
CA LYS A 20 -1.75 -15.47 -14.58
C LYS A 20 -0.66 -15.65 -13.51
N VAL A 21 0.62 -15.51 -13.88
CA VAL A 21 1.73 -15.57 -12.92
C VAL A 21 1.65 -14.39 -11.95
N LYS A 22 1.42 -13.17 -12.45
CA LYS A 22 1.25 -11.96 -11.62
C LYS A 22 0.08 -12.08 -10.64
N GLU A 23 -1.06 -12.61 -11.09
CA GLU A 23 -2.23 -12.85 -10.26
C GLU A 23 -1.98 -13.93 -9.20
N THR A 24 -1.31 -15.02 -9.58
CA THR A 24 -0.97 -16.11 -8.65
C THR A 24 -0.02 -15.63 -7.55
N VAL A 25 0.98 -14.83 -7.90
CA VAL A 25 1.92 -14.26 -6.92
C VAL A 25 1.22 -13.25 -6.01
N HIS A 26 0.36 -12.39 -6.55
CA HIS A 26 -0.43 -11.47 -5.72
C HIS A 26 -1.33 -12.22 -4.74
N ASN A 27 -2.05 -13.24 -5.21
CA ASN A 27 -2.93 -14.03 -4.36
C ASN A 27 -2.12 -14.76 -3.27
N ALA A 28 -0.98 -15.34 -3.62
CA ALA A 28 -0.10 -16.00 -2.64
C ALA A 28 0.39 -15.04 -1.55
N PHE A 29 0.69 -13.78 -1.89
CA PHE A 29 1.04 -12.76 -0.91
C PHE A 29 -0.13 -12.44 0.03
N TRP A 30 -1.32 -12.18 -0.52
CA TRP A 30 -2.51 -11.87 0.29
C TRP A 30 -2.99 -13.06 1.13
N ASP A 31 -2.86 -14.28 0.62
CA ASP A 31 -3.15 -15.52 1.35
C ASP A 31 -2.17 -15.71 2.51
N HIS A 32 -0.87 -15.48 2.28
CA HIS A 32 0.14 -15.53 3.33
C HIS A 32 -0.10 -14.47 4.41
N LEU A 33 -0.41 -13.24 4.00
CA LEU A 33 -0.75 -12.15 4.92
C LEU A 33 -1.98 -12.51 5.76
N LYS A 34 -3.01 -13.07 5.13
CA LYS A 34 -4.24 -13.50 5.82
C LYS A 34 -3.96 -14.64 6.80
N GLU A 35 -3.10 -15.59 6.43
CA GLU A 35 -2.70 -16.69 7.30
C GLU A 35 -1.98 -16.16 8.55
N GLN A 36 -1.00 -15.25 8.39
CA GLN A 36 -0.29 -14.62 9.51
C GLN A 36 -1.21 -13.84 10.44
N LEU A 37 -2.15 -13.06 9.88
CA LEU A 37 -3.12 -12.31 10.67
C LEU A 37 -4.16 -13.21 11.37
N SER A 38 -4.41 -14.41 10.84
CA SER A 38 -5.32 -15.39 11.43
C SER A 38 -4.65 -16.31 12.46
N ALA A 39 -3.31 -16.29 12.54
CA ALA A 39 -2.55 -17.10 13.48
C ALA A 39 -2.82 -16.67 14.94
N THR A 40 -2.52 -17.55 15.89
CA THR A 40 -2.68 -17.27 17.33
C THR A 40 -1.36 -17.54 18.07
N PRO A 41 -0.60 -16.50 18.48
CA PRO A 41 -0.87 -15.06 18.33
C PRO A 41 -0.71 -14.59 16.87
N PRO A 42 -1.43 -13.52 16.46
CA PRO A 42 -1.33 -12.98 15.11
C PRO A 42 0.06 -12.39 14.85
N ASP A 43 0.60 -12.67 13.67
CA ASP A 43 1.86 -12.11 13.20
C ASP A 43 1.57 -10.92 12.27
N PHE A 44 2.03 -9.74 12.67
CA PHE A 44 1.85 -8.50 11.92
C PHE A 44 3.09 -8.12 11.10
N SER A 45 4.16 -8.93 11.09
CA SER A 45 5.40 -8.61 10.39
C SER A 45 5.18 -8.26 8.91
N CYS A 46 4.46 -9.10 8.16
CA CYS A 46 4.18 -8.83 6.74
C CYS A 46 3.23 -7.63 6.56
N ALA A 47 2.26 -7.45 7.46
CA ALA A 47 1.34 -6.30 7.42
C ALA A 47 2.07 -4.97 7.64
N LEU A 48 3.03 -4.94 8.57
CA LEU A 48 3.84 -3.76 8.88
C LEU A 48 4.79 -3.42 7.73
N GLU A 49 5.40 -4.44 7.09
CA GLU A 49 6.20 -4.24 5.88
C GLU A 49 5.36 -3.64 4.74
N LEU A 50 4.16 -4.18 4.50
CA LEU A 50 3.25 -3.65 3.49
C LEU A 50 2.85 -2.19 3.78
N LEU A 51 2.54 -1.85 5.03
CA LEU A 51 2.20 -0.47 5.42
C LEU A 51 3.38 0.49 5.21
N LYS A 52 4.61 0.02 5.44
CA LYS A 52 5.82 0.77 5.14
C LYS A 52 5.97 1.02 3.64
N GLU A 53 5.77 0.00 2.80
CA GLU A 53 5.81 0.16 1.35
C GLU A 53 4.75 1.15 0.86
N ILE A 54 3.51 1.04 1.35
CA ILE A 54 2.43 1.98 1.02
C ILE A 54 2.80 3.41 1.42
N LYS A 55 3.40 3.61 2.60
CA LYS A 55 3.90 4.93 3.02
C LYS A 55 4.90 5.49 2.03
N GLU A 56 5.91 4.73 1.66
CA GLU A 56 6.94 5.17 0.70
C GLU A 56 6.31 5.50 -0.67
N ILE A 57 5.37 4.68 -1.16
CA ILE A 57 4.64 4.95 -2.40
C ILE A 57 3.85 6.25 -2.27
N LEU A 58 3.05 6.42 -1.22
CA LEU A 58 2.28 7.64 -1.00
C LEU A 58 3.17 8.88 -0.95
N LEU A 59 4.29 8.82 -0.20
CA LEU A 59 5.26 9.92 -0.12
C LEU A 59 5.93 10.22 -1.47
N SER A 60 6.20 9.20 -2.28
CA SER A 60 6.77 9.37 -3.62
C SER A 60 5.80 10.02 -4.60
N LEU A 61 4.49 9.84 -4.40
CA LEU A 61 3.44 10.46 -5.20
C LEU A 61 3.13 11.90 -4.77
N LEU A 62 3.57 12.33 -3.59
CA LEU A 62 3.37 13.69 -3.11
C LEU A 62 4.22 14.70 -3.87
N LEU A 63 3.62 15.85 -4.18
CA LEU A 63 4.34 16.98 -4.76
C LEU A 63 5.16 17.71 -3.67
N PRO A 64 6.32 18.31 -4.01
CA PRO A 64 7.21 18.97 -3.04
C PRO A 64 6.56 20.08 -2.18
N ARG A 65 5.41 20.60 -2.61
CA ARG A 65 4.67 21.67 -1.94
C ARG A 65 3.65 21.17 -0.92
N GLN A 66 3.39 19.86 -0.87
CA GLN A 66 2.35 19.23 -0.05
C GLN A 66 2.86 18.82 1.34
N ASN A 67 3.54 19.73 2.05
CA ASN A 67 4.14 19.43 3.36
C ASN A 67 3.11 18.98 4.41
N ARG A 68 1.87 19.48 4.36
CA ARG A 68 0.81 19.06 5.29
C ARG A 68 0.42 17.59 5.10
N LEU A 69 0.17 17.18 3.85
CA LEU A 69 -0.16 15.79 3.52
C LEU A 69 1.00 14.85 3.80
N ARG A 70 2.24 15.34 3.59
CA ARG A 70 3.45 14.59 3.94
C ARG A 70 3.52 14.26 5.42
N THR A 71 3.38 15.26 6.27
CA THR A 71 3.38 15.07 7.73
C THR A 71 2.23 14.18 8.17
N GLU A 72 1.03 14.36 7.61
CA GLU A 72 -0.12 13.50 7.92
C GLU A 72 0.13 12.03 7.56
N ILE A 73 0.68 11.75 6.38
CA ILE A 73 1.05 10.38 5.96
C ILE A 73 2.15 9.82 6.86
N GLU A 74 3.16 10.63 7.20
CA GLU A 74 4.26 10.22 8.08
C GLU A 74 3.77 9.86 9.49
N GLU A 75 2.80 10.61 10.04
CA GLU A 75 2.18 10.39 11.34
C GLU A 75 1.19 9.22 11.35
N VAL A 76 0.32 9.11 10.35
CA VAL A 76 -0.71 8.05 10.28
C VAL A 76 -0.09 6.68 9.96
N LEU A 77 0.91 6.66 9.07
CA LEU A 77 1.65 5.46 8.71
C LEU A 77 3.01 5.41 9.44
N ASP A 78 3.04 5.82 10.72
CA ASP A 78 4.24 5.68 11.55
C ASP A 78 4.48 4.19 11.86
N THR A 79 5.53 3.61 11.26
CA THR A 79 5.83 2.19 11.37
C THR A 79 6.19 1.75 12.78
N ASP A 80 6.80 2.63 13.57
CA ASP A 80 7.17 2.33 14.95
C ASP A 80 5.93 2.32 15.85
N LEU A 81 5.02 3.29 15.66
CA LEU A 81 3.73 3.34 16.34
C LEU A 81 2.85 2.15 15.96
N LEU A 82 2.74 1.84 14.66
CA LEU A 82 1.96 0.70 14.17
C LEU A 82 2.49 -0.63 14.70
N LYS A 83 3.81 -0.77 14.80
CA LYS A 83 4.42 -1.96 15.42
C LYS A 83 4.06 -2.07 16.89
N GLN A 84 4.14 -0.98 17.65
CA GLN A 84 3.72 -0.97 19.05
C GLN A 84 2.23 -1.30 19.20
N GLU A 85 1.37 -0.69 18.40
CA GLU A 85 -0.06 -0.99 18.41
C GLU A 85 -0.34 -2.46 18.07
N ALA A 86 0.40 -3.05 17.13
CA ALA A 86 0.30 -4.46 16.77
C ALA A 86 0.73 -5.39 17.93
N GLU A 87 1.86 -5.11 18.57
CA GLU A 87 2.37 -5.87 19.73
C GLU A 87 1.42 -5.81 20.93
N HIS A 88 0.71 -4.70 21.11
CA HIS A 88 -0.27 -4.50 22.17
C HIS A 88 -1.71 -4.89 21.76
N GLY A 89 -1.94 -5.39 20.54
CA GLY A 89 -3.25 -5.74 20.02
C GLY A 89 -4.21 -4.56 19.85
N ALA A 90 -3.68 -3.33 19.82
CA ALA A 90 -4.41 -2.08 19.66
C ALA A 90 -4.48 -1.60 18.19
N LEU A 91 -3.83 -2.30 17.26
CA LEU A 91 -3.74 -1.92 15.85
C LEU A 91 -5.11 -1.75 15.21
N LYS A 92 -5.41 -0.52 14.76
CA LYS A 92 -6.71 -0.18 14.14
C LYS A 92 -6.70 -0.45 12.63
N VAL A 93 -6.69 -1.72 12.25
CA VAL A 93 -6.67 -2.16 10.84
C VAL A 93 -7.77 -1.50 9.98
N LEU A 94 -9.00 -1.35 10.51
CA LEU A 94 -10.12 -0.71 9.81
C LEU A 94 -9.90 0.79 9.54
N TYR A 95 -9.16 1.48 10.41
CA TYR A 95 -8.83 2.89 10.23
C TYR A 95 -7.78 3.04 9.13
N LEU A 96 -6.73 2.22 9.19
CA LEU A 96 -5.65 2.20 8.19
C LEU A 96 -6.17 1.82 6.81
N SER A 97 -7.04 0.82 6.71
CA SER A 97 -7.63 0.41 5.43
C SER A 97 -8.42 1.54 4.78
N LYS A 98 -9.17 2.31 5.57
CA LYS A 98 -9.89 3.49 5.07
C LYS A 98 -8.93 4.59 4.61
N TYR A 99 -7.89 4.86 5.39
CA TYR A 99 -6.92 5.89 5.07
C TYR A 99 -6.18 5.61 3.74
N VAL A 100 -5.68 4.38 3.58
CA VAL A 100 -5.02 3.95 2.34
C VAL A 100 -5.97 4.05 1.15
N SER A 101 -7.18 3.52 1.28
CA SER A 101 -8.19 3.56 0.20
C SER A 101 -8.59 4.99 -0.20
N GLN A 102 -8.57 5.94 0.75
CA GLN A 102 -8.90 7.33 0.49
C GLN A 102 -7.83 8.04 -0.36
N HIS A 103 -6.57 7.64 -0.22
CA HIS A 103 -5.46 8.20 -0.99
C HIS A 103 -5.27 7.54 -2.37
N ASP A 104 -5.66 6.28 -2.56
CA ASP A 104 -5.68 5.63 -3.89
C ASP A 104 -6.62 6.36 -4.86
N GLY A 105 -7.72 6.94 -4.37
CA GLY A 105 -8.63 7.77 -5.17
C GLY A 105 -8.03 9.11 -5.65
N PHE A 106 -6.93 9.57 -5.05
CA PHE A 106 -6.26 10.81 -5.46
C PHE A 106 -5.46 10.63 -6.75
N ALA A 107 -4.95 9.43 -7.02
CA ALA A 107 -4.23 9.10 -8.25
C ALA A 107 -5.16 9.10 -9.49
N VAL A 108 -6.44 8.72 -9.32
CA VAL A 108 -7.42 8.63 -10.42
C VAL A 108 -7.94 10.01 -10.86
N CYS A 109 -8.04 10.99 -9.95
CA CYS A 109 -8.61 12.30 -10.25
C CYS A 109 -7.64 13.28 -10.91
N THR A 110 -6.33 13.04 -10.93
CA THR A 110 -5.35 13.98 -11.51
C THR A 110 -5.08 13.75 -13.01
N THR A 111 -5.61 12.66 -13.59
CA THR A 111 -5.47 12.32 -15.02
C THR A 111 -6.67 12.71 -15.89
N SER A 112 -7.64 13.44 -15.34
CA SER A 112 -8.73 14.07 -16.11
C SER A 112 -8.81 15.56 -15.82
N ARG A 113 -7.94 16.33 -16.48
CA ARG A 113 -8.27 17.69 -16.94
C ARG A 113 -7.48 18.05 -18.18
#